data_AF-W5T071-F1
#
_entry.id   AF-W5T071-F1
#
_cell.length_a   1.000
_cell.length_b   1.000
_cell.length_c   1.000
_cell.angle_alpha   90.00
_cell.angle_beta   90.00
_cell.angle_gamma   90.00
#
_symmetry.space_group_name_H-M   'P 1'
#
loop_
_entity.id
_entity.type
_entity.pdbx_description
1 polymer ?
#
loop_
_entity_poly.entity_id
_entity_poly.type
_entity_poly.pdbx_seq_one_letter_code
_entity_poly.pdbx_strand_id
1 'polypeptide(L)' 'MQEETGTNNDILKFCHTAYDISFLIFARVNVNGEYAHPLYKYLKRYSPEKFKGDIDWKFTKF' A
#
# COMPACT_ATOMS: atom_id res chain seq x y z
N MET A 1 -8.27 16.76 -3.59
CA MET A 1 -7.05 15.91 -3.51
C MET A 1 -7.42 14.56 -4.08
N GLN A 2 -7.05 14.33 -5.32
CA GLN A 2 -7.44 13.16 -6.10
C GLN A 2 -6.28 12.17 -6.03
N GLU A 3 -6.12 11.51 -4.88
CA GLU A 3 -5.05 10.54 -4.73
C GLU A 3 -5.52 9.19 -5.29
N GLU A 4 -5.00 8.86 -6.46
CA GLU A 4 -5.03 7.52 -7.09
C GLU A 4 -6.36 7.11 -7.74
N THR A 5 -7.02 8.01 -8.46
CA THR A 5 -8.07 7.63 -9.44
C THR A 5 -7.47 7.31 -10.82
N GLY A 6 -6.29 6.69 -10.86
CA GLY A 6 -5.61 6.30 -12.08
C GLY A 6 -5.43 4.78 -12.15
N THR A 7 -5.54 4.22 -13.34
CA THR A 7 -5.36 2.79 -13.60
C THR A 7 -3.93 2.38 -13.21
N ASN A 8 -3.65 1.09 -12.95
CA ASN A 8 -2.28 0.63 -12.58
C ASN A 8 -1.18 1.17 -13.51
N ASN A 9 -1.48 1.37 -14.81
CA ASN A 9 -0.58 1.97 -15.79
C ASN A 9 -0.30 3.47 -15.59
N ASP A 10 -1.26 4.23 -15.06
CA ASP A 10 -1.11 5.66 -14.81
C ASP A 10 -0.23 5.91 -13.58
N ILE A 11 -0.31 5.03 -12.58
CA ILE A 11 0.53 5.06 -11.37
C ILE A 11 1.99 4.82 -11.74
N LEU A 12 2.28 3.80 -12.57
CA LEU A 12 3.64 3.51 -13.02
C LEU A 12 4.26 4.68 -13.81
N LYS A 13 3.50 5.28 -14.74
CA LYS A 13 3.98 6.42 -15.53
C LYS A 13 4.29 7.64 -14.67
N PHE A 14 3.44 7.95 -13.70
CA PHE A 14 3.66 9.07 -12.77
C PHE A 14 4.91 8.85 -11.90
N CYS A 15 5.08 7.66 -11.34
CA CYS A 15 6.19 7.35 -10.47
C CYS A 15 7.56 7.38 -11.19
N HIS A 16 7.62 6.93 -12.45
CA HIS A 16 8.85 6.98 -13.26
C HIS A 16 9.21 8.37 -13.81
N THR A 17 8.25 9.29 -13.96
CA THR A 17 8.52 10.64 -14.49
C THR A 17 8.90 11.64 -13.41
N ALA A 18 8.48 11.42 -12.16
CA ALA A 18 8.72 12.35 -11.05
C ALA A 18 9.96 12.00 -10.20
N TYR A 19 10.36 10.72 -10.14
CA TYR A 19 11.46 10.26 -9.30
C TYR A 19 12.25 9.14 -9.98
N ASP A 20 13.57 9.14 -9.85
CA ASP A 20 14.45 8.09 -10.37
C ASP A 20 14.40 6.88 -9.42
N ILE A 21 13.26 6.20 -9.43
CA ILE A 21 12.95 5.09 -8.55
C ILE A 21 13.51 3.78 -9.11
N SER A 22 14.48 3.22 -8.41
CA SER A 22 15.12 1.94 -8.72
C SER A 22 14.45 0.73 -8.05
N PHE A 23 13.31 0.95 -7.36
CA PHE A 23 12.59 -0.10 -6.64
C PHE A 23 11.31 -0.53 -7.37
N LEU A 24 10.96 -1.80 -7.18
CA LEU A 24 9.78 -2.41 -7.81
C LEU A 24 8.49 -1.83 -7.22
N ILE A 25 7.60 -1.33 -8.08
CA ILE A 25 6.24 -0.95 -7.72
C ILE A 25 5.33 -2.15 -7.91
N PHE A 26 4.58 -2.51 -6.87
CA PHE A 26 3.58 -3.57 -6.92
C PHE A 26 2.23 -3.02 -7.40
N ALA A 27 1.40 -3.91 -7.97
CA ALA A 27 0.02 -3.56 -8.31
C ALA A 27 -0.80 -3.22 -7.07
N ARG A 28 -1.92 -2.51 -7.27
CA ARG A 28 -2.87 -2.19 -6.19
C ARG A 28 -3.37 -3.48 -5.53
N VAL A 29 -3.26 -3.55 -4.21
CA VAL A 29 -3.72 -4.68 -3.38
C VAL A 29 -4.66 -4.21 -2.27
N ASN A 30 -5.54 -5.10 -1.82
CA ASN A 30 -6.36 -4.86 -0.64
C ASN A 30 -5.53 -5.09 0.63
N VAL A 31 -5.53 -4.12 1.53
CA VAL A 31 -4.76 -4.18 2.79
C VAL A 31 -5.64 -4.46 4.01
N ASN A 32 -6.94 -4.21 3.91
CA ASN A 32 -7.96 -4.42 4.95
C ASN A 32 -9.09 -5.34 4.47
N GLY A 33 -9.89 -5.83 5.41
CA GLY A 33 -11.03 -6.73 5.15
C GLY A 33 -10.65 -8.19 4.87
N GLU A 34 -11.67 -8.97 4.51
CA GLU A 34 -11.57 -10.42 4.31
C GLU A 34 -10.58 -10.80 3.19
N TYR A 35 -10.55 -10.00 2.12
CA TYR A 35 -9.68 -10.17 0.96
C TYR A 35 -8.32 -9.46 1.10
N ALA A 36 -7.92 -9.06 2.32
CA ALA A 36 -6.61 -8.46 2.54
C ALA A 36 -5.48 -9.42 2.12
N HIS A 37 -4.47 -8.88 1.45
CA HIS A 37 -3.33 -9.66 0.98
C HIS A 37 -2.61 -10.34 2.16
N PRO A 38 -2.17 -11.61 2.02
CA PRO A 38 -1.57 -12.38 3.12
C PRO A 38 -0.40 -11.67 3.81
N LEU A 39 0.42 -10.93 3.05
CA LEU A 39 1.51 -10.12 3.60
C LEU A 39 1.00 -9.08 4.61
N TYR A 40 -0.05 -8.32 4.26
CA TYR A 40 -0.60 -7.32 5.17
C TYR A 40 -1.33 -7.95 6.36
N LYS A 41 -1.94 -9.13 6.18
CA LYS A 41 -2.48 -9.92 7.32
C LYS A 41 -1.36 -10.34 8.28
N TYR A 42 -0.22 -10.77 7.75
CA TYR A 42 0.95 -11.11 8.54
C TYR A 42 1.51 -9.88 9.27
N LEU A 43 1.76 -8.79 8.57
CA LEU A 43 2.30 -7.56 9.17
C LEU A 43 1.39 -7.02 10.27
N LYS A 44 0.07 -6.99 10.06
CA LYS A 44 -0.91 -6.58 11.09
C LYS A 44 -0.94 -7.51 12.31
N ARG A 45 -0.60 -8.79 12.15
CA ARG A 45 -0.61 -9.76 13.25
C ARG A 45 0.61 -9.61 14.16
N TYR A 46 1.76 -9.31 13.57
CA TYR A 46 3.04 -9.21 14.29
C TYR A 46 3.44 -7.78 14.64
N SER A 47 2.64 -6.79 14.25
CA SER A 47 2.87 -5.39 14.62
C SER A 47 2.63 -5.15 16.13
N PRO A 48 3.32 -4.15 16.72
CA PRO A 48 3.06 -3.70 18.09
C PRO A 48 1.58 -3.40 18.31
N GLU A 49 1.07 -3.56 19.53
CA GLU A 49 -0.36 -3.38 19.84
C GLU A 49 -0.92 -2.03 19.39
N LYS A 50 -0.10 -0.97 19.43
CA LYS A 50 -0.44 0.37 18.94
C LYS A 50 -0.81 0.41 17.45
N PHE A 51 -0.34 -0.57 16.66
CA PHE A 51 -0.52 -0.67 15.22
C PHE A 51 -1.31 -1.92 14.81
N LYS A 52 -1.97 -2.59 15.77
CA LYS A 52 -2.91 -3.66 15.48
C LYS A 52 -4.27 -3.06 15.12
N GLY A 53 -4.93 -3.66 14.13
CA GLY A 53 -6.21 -3.18 13.62
C GLY A 53 -6.12 -2.88 12.13
N ASP A 54 -7.14 -2.20 11.61
CA ASP A 54 -7.15 -1.84 10.20
C ASP A 54 -6.19 -0.68 9.90
N ILE A 55 -5.67 -0.69 8.67
CA ILE A 55 -4.74 0.32 8.18
C ILE A 55 -5.56 1.55 7.78
N ASP A 56 -5.60 2.54 8.65
CA ASP A 56 -6.37 3.76 8.45
C ASP A 56 -5.65 4.81 7.59
N TRP A 57 -4.32 4.67 7.41
CA TRP A 57 -3.52 5.66 6.68
C TRP A 57 -2.44 5.04 5.78
N LYS A 58 -2.12 5.72 4.67
CA LYS A 58 -1.17 5.24 3.65
C LYS A 58 0.27 5.07 4.16
N PHE A 59 0.64 5.68 5.28
CA PHE A 59 1.97 5.50 5.90
C PHE A 59 1.91 4.82 7.27
N THR A 60 0.95 3.91 7.47
CA THR A 60 0.94 3.03 8.64
C THR A 60 2.25 2.26 8.74
N LYS A 61 2.86 2.31 9.93
CA LYS A 61 4.06 1.54 10.27
C LYS A 61 3.61 0.25 10.98
N PHE A 62 4.26 -0.85 10.62
CA PHE A 62 4.05 -2.17 11.23
C PHE A 62 5.21 -2.52 12.15
#